data_AF-A0A2G6R4I1-F1
#
_entry.id   AF-A0A2G6R4I1-F1
#
_cell.length_a   1.000
_cell.length_b   1.000
_cell.length_c   1.000
_cell.angle_alpha   90.00
_cell.angle_beta   90.00
_cell.angle_gamma   90.00
#
_symmetry.space_group_name_H-M   'P 1'
#
loop_
_entity.id
_entity.type
_entity.pdbx_description
1 polymer ?
#
loop_
_entity_poly.entity_id
_entity_poly.type
_entity_poly.pdbx_seq_one_letter_code
_entity_poly.pdbx_strand_id
1 'polypeptide(L)'
;KLARAMRMNPDLRVHVAYGYFDGATPYYGAEHVFAHLRLPPELYARIEHKYYLAGHMMYVHPESRKAQSQDLIDFVAGGQQ
;
A
#
# COMPACT_ATOMS: atom_id res chain seq x y z
N LYS A 1 -7.53 -12.15 -6.92
CA LYS A 1 -7.04 -11.59 -8.21
C LYS A 1 -5.60 -11.05 -8.08
N LEU A 2 -5.28 -10.22 -7.07
CA LEU A 2 -3.93 -9.69 -6.83
C LEU A 2 -2.83 -10.75 -6.72
N ALA A 3 -3.00 -11.79 -5.90
CA ALA A 3 -1.98 -12.84 -5.73
C ALA A 3 -1.59 -13.53 -7.05
N ARG A 4 -2.53 -13.68 -7.99
CA ARG A 4 -2.25 -14.21 -9.33
C ARG A 4 -1.40 -13.23 -10.14
N ALA A 5 -1.71 -11.93 -10.10
CA ALA A 5 -0.96 -10.91 -10.83
C ALA A 5 0.50 -10.85 -10.37
N MET A 6 0.74 -10.87 -9.05
CA MET A 6 2.09 -10.86 -8.49
C MET A 6 2.88 -12.14 -8.81
N ARG A 7 2.23 -13.31 -8.88
CA ARG A 7 2.91 -14.54 -9.34
C ARG A 7 3.27 -14.52 -10.83
N MET A 8 2.43 -13.86 -11.64
CA MET A 8 2.68 -13.73 -13.08
C MET A 8 3.73 -12.66 -13.40
N ASN A 9 3.89 -11.66 -12.54
CA ASN A 9 4.90 -10.62 -12.64
C ASN A 9 5.62 -10.47 -11.28
N PRO A 10 6.72 -11.22 -11.04
CA PRO A 10 7.49 -11.14 -9.80
C PRO A 10 8.12 -9.77 -9.51
N ASP A 11 8.20 -8.90 -10.51
CA ASP A 11 8.68 -7.51 -10.40
C ASP A 11 7.55 -6.52 -10.09
N LEU A 12 6.29 -6.98 -10.08
CA LEU A 12 5.16 -6.15 -9.71
C LEU A 12 5.28 -5.72 -8.25
N ARG A 13 5.43 -4.41 -8.03
CA ARG A 13 5.40 -3.76 -6.72
C ARG A 13 4.02 -3.22 -6.41
N VAL A 14 3.63 -3.25 -5.15
CA VAL A 14 2.32 -2.80 -4.66
C VAL A 14 2.53 -1.80 -3.53
N HIS A 15 1.97 -0.60 -3.67
CA HIS A 15 1.89 0.39 -2.60
C HIS A 15 0.47 0.41 -2.03
N VAL A 16 0.34 0.39 -0.70
CA VAL A 16 -0.94 0.50 -0.02
C VAL A 16 -0.89 1.63 1.00
N ALA A 17 -1.80 2.59 0.84
CA ALA A 17 -1.92 3.75 1.70
C ALA A 17 -3.17 3.62 2.59
N TYR A 18 -2.99 3.82 3.90
CA TYR A 18 -4.04 3.68 4.91
C TYR A 18 -4.28 4.98 5.66
N GLY A 19 -5.54 5.32 5.89
CA GLY A 19 -5.92 6.28 6.90
C GLY A 19 -6.19 5.57 8.24
N TYR A 20 -5.54 6.00 9.33
CA TYR A 20 -5.83 5.46 10.66
C TYR A 20 -7.28 5.65 11.10
N PHE A 21 -7.92 6.71 10.61
CA PHE A 21 -9.30 7.09 10.96
C PHE A 21 -10.28 6.79 9.82
N ASP A 22 -9.92 5.88 8.90
CA ASP A 22 -10.80 5.46 7.82
C ASP A 22 -11.92 4.54 8.34
N GLY A 23 -13.15 5.06 8.36
CA GLY A 23 -14.36 4.31 8.70
C GLY A 23 -15.03 3.61 7.52
N ALA A 24 -14.63 3.89 6.28
CA ALA A 24 -15.20 3.25 5.07
C ALA A 24 -14.45 1.98 4.71
N THR A 25 -13.11 2.01 4.79
CA THR A 25 -12.23 0.86 4.57
C THR A 25 -11.15 0.79 5.66
N PRO A 26 -11.47 0.32 6.87
CA PRO A 26 -10.53 0.31 7.97
C PRO A 26 -9.23 -0.43 7.64
N TYR A 27 -8.08 0.13 8.06
CA TYR A 27 -6.75 -0.39 7.70
C TYR A 27 -6.57 -1.86 8.10
N TYR A 28 -7.08 -2.27 9.27
CA TYR A 28 -6.99 -3.65 9.77
C TYR A 28 -7.70 -4.65 8.83
N GLY A 29 -8.77 -4.22 8.16
CA GLY A 29 -9.49 -5.06 7.19
C GLY A 29 -8.64 -5.32 5.96
N ALA A 30 -7.93 -4.29 5.50
CA ALA A 30 -6.97 -4.45 4.42
C ALA A 30 -5.76 -5.30 4.84
N GLU A 31 -5.17 -5.09 6.01
CA GLU A 31 -4.09 -5.94 6.55
C GLU A 31 -4.53 -7.40 6.62
N HIS A 32 -5.75 -7.67 7.08
CA HIS A 32 -6.31 -9.01 7.09
C HIS A 32 -6.36 -9.61 5.67
N VAL A 33 -6.79 -8.85 4.66
CA VAL A 33 -6.76 -9.31 3.27
C VAL A 33 -5.34 -9.63 2.80
N PHE A 34 -4.35 -8.77 3.10
CA PHE A 34 -2.96 -8.98 2.71
C PHE A 34 -2.33 -10.20 3.40
N ALA A 35 -2.60 -10.40 4.70
CA ALA A 35 -2.14 -11.56 5.45
C ALA A 35 -2.68 -12.90 4.90
N HIS A 36 -3.82 -12.87 4.21
CA HIS A 36 -4.45 -14.05 3.60
C HIS A 36 -4.16 -14.19 2.09
N LEU A 37 -3.35 -13.31 1.50
CA LEU A 37 -2.92 -13.48 0.12
C LEU A 37 -2.01 -14.70 0.03
N ARG A 38 -2.41 -15.72 -0.74
CA ARG A 38 -1.53 -16.87 -0.99
C ARG A 38 -0.39 -16.47 -1.93
N LEU A 39 0.70 -15.97 -1.36
CA LEU A 39 1.93 -15.58 -2.05
C LEU A 39 3.13 -16.38 -1.52
N PRO A 40 4.12 -16.69 -2.38
CA PRO A 40 5.45 -17.05 -1.93
C PRO A 40 6.05 -15.97 -1.00
N PRO A 41 6.82 -16.34 0.04
CA PRO A 41 7.39 -15.40 1.02
C PRO A 41 8.15 -14.21 0.38
N GLU A 42 8.89 -14.47 -0.69
CA GLU A 42 9.69 -13.47 -1.40
C GLU A 42 8.85 -12.38 -2.06
N LEU A 43 7.61 -12.68 -2.45
CA LEU A 43 6.72 -11.70 -3.09
C LEU A 43 6.07 -10.75 -2.08
N TYR A 44 6.06 -11.08 -0.78
CA TYR A 44 5.58 -10.13 0.23
C TYR A 44 6.48 -8.92 0.37
N ALA A 45 7.79 -9.05 0.11
CA ALA A 45 8.73 -7.93 0.12
C ALA A 45 8.45 -6.89 -0.98
N ARG A 46 7.61 -7.22 -1.98
CA ARG A 46 7.17 -6.31 -3.05
C ARG A 46 5.94 -5.48 -2.67
N ILE A 47 5.37 -5.68 -1.47
CA ILE A 47 4.21 -4.95 -0.95
C ILE A 47 4.69 -3.98 0.12
N GLU A 48 4.46 -2.69 -0.07
CA GLU A 48 4.70 -1.67 0.95
C GLU A 48 3.38 -1.15 1.53
N HIS A 49 3.42 -0.89 2.83
CA HIS A 49 2.31 -0.42 3.62
C HIS A 49 2.67 0.95 4.21
N LYS A 50 1.85 1.97 3.98
CA LYS A 50 2.03 3.34 4.47
C LYS A 50 0.79 3.78 5.23
N TYR A 51 0.98 4.38 6.40
CA TYR A 51 -0.11 4.74 7.30
C TYR A 51 -0.06 6.24 7.59
N TYR A 52 -1.22 6.88 7.51
CA TYR A 52 -1.35 8.32 7.66
C TYR A 52 -2.36 8.65 8.76
N LEU A 53 -2.07 9.68 9.56
CA LEU A 53 -2.99 10.26 10.55
C LEU A 53 -4.11 11.05 9.84
N ALA A 54 -4.95 10.34 9.10
CA ALA A 54 -6.09 10.88 8.36
C ALA A 54 -7.20 9.82 8.21
N GLY A 55 -8.35 10.24 7.68
CA GLY A 55 -9.45 9.35 7.31
C GLY A 55 -9.27 8.76 5.90
N HIS A 56 -10.37 8.32 5.30
CA HIS A 56 -10.41 7.62 4.00
C HIS A 56 -9.70 8.35 2.85
N MET A 57 -9.83 9.68 2.81
CA MET A 57 -9.25 10.52 1.77
C MET A 57 -8.02 11.24 2.33
N MET A 58 -6.94 10.50 2.59
CA MET A 58 -5.74 11.02 3.29
C MET A 58 -5.17 12.28 2.64
N TYR A 59 -5.27 12.40 1.32
CA TYR A 59 -4.83 13.57 0.56
C TYR A 59 -5.64 14.84 0.83
N VAL A 60 -6.82 14.78 1.44
CA VAL A 60 -7.57 15.99 1.84
C VAL A 60 -6.88 16.65 3.04
N HIS A 61 -6.31 15.86 3.95
CA HIS A 61 -5.54 16.36 5.08
C HIS A 61 -4.16 16.88 4.62
N PRO A 62 -3.82 18.17 4.79
CA PRO A 62 -2.62 18.76 4.18
C PRO A 62 -1.28 18.11 4.57
N GLU A 63 -1.12 17.73 5.84
CA GLU A 63 0.11 17.08 6.31
C GLU A 63 0.26 15.68 5.72
N SER A 64 -0.81 14.88 5.80
CA SER A 64 -0.85 13.53 5.21
C SER A 64 -0.67 13.56 3.70
N ARG A 65 -1.19 14.58 2.99
CA ARG A 65 -0.99 14.76 1.55
C ARG A 65 0.48 14.96 1.19
N LYS A 66 1.21 15.79 1.95
CA LYS A 66 2.63 16.03 1.72
C LYS A 66 3.44 14.75 1.94
N ALA A 67 3.17 14.04 3.04
CA ALA A 67 3.80 12.75 3.31
C ALA A 67 3.48 11.72 2.21
N GLN A 68 2.21 11.57 1.83
CA GLN A 68 1.78 10.66 0.78
C GLN A 68 2.40 11.00 -0.57
N SER A 69 2.54 12.29 -0.90
CA SER A 69 3.21 12.70 -2.12
C SER A 69 4.67 12.27 -2.14
N GLN A 70 5.39 12.41 -1.02
CA GLN A 70 6.79 11.99 -0.93
C GLN A 70 6.90 10.47 -1.02
N ASP A 71 6.07 9.73 -0.28
CA ASP A 71 6.06 8.26 -0.32
C ASP A 71 5.80 7.72 -1.74
N LEU A 72 4.91 8.36 -2.51
CA LEU A 72 4.64 7.99 -3.90
C LEU A 72 5.82 8.31 -4.83
N ILE A 73 6.51 9.43 -4.62
CA ILE A 73 7.74 9.76 -5.37
C ILE A 73 8.79 8.68 -5.14
N ASP A 74 9.03 8.33 -3.88
CA ASP A 74 10.02 7.32 -3.49
C ASP A 74 9.63 5.94 -4.04
N PHE A 75 8.35 5.57 -3.99
CA PHE A 75 7.83 4.33 -4.53
C PHE A 75 8.10 4.22 -6.03
N VAL A 76 7.75 5.26 -6.81
CA VAL A 76 7.93 5.25 -8.27
C VAL A 76 9.41 5.27 -8.65
N ALA A 77 10.23 6.11 -8.01
CA ALA A 77 11.66 6.20 -8.28
C ALA A 77 12.40 4.89 -7.97
N GLY A 78 12.06 4.22 -6.87
CA GLY A 78 12.62 2.91 -6.51
C GLY A 78 12.22 1.78 -7.47
N GLY A 79 11.30 2.03 -8.42
CA GLY A 79 10.87 1.05 -9.44
C GLY A 79 11.52 1.25 -10.80
N GLN A 80 12.35 2.27 -10.94
CA GLN A 80 13.09 2.59 -12.17
C GLN A 80 14.54 2.07 -12.13
N GLN A 81 14.85 1.12 -11.24
CA GLN A 81 16.16 0.46 -11.15
C GLN A 81 16.12 -0.91 -11.81
#